data_AF-A0A6P4J7B7-F1
#
_entry.id   AF-A0A6P4J7B7-F1
#
_cell.length_a   1.000
_cell.length_b   1.000
_cell.length_c   1.000
_cell.angle_alpha   90.00
_cell.angle_beta   90.00
_cell.angle_gamma   90.00
#
_symmetry.space_group_name_H-M   'P 1'
#
loop_
_entity.id
_entity.type
_entity.pdbx_description
1 polymer ?
#
loop_
_entity_poly.entity_id
_entity_poly.type
_entity_poly.pdbx_seq_one_letter_code
_entity_poly.pdbx_strand_id
1 'polypeptide(L)'
;MSVSLEGSFINESSTDEQQPEATENLDAVDVDVEQAQITEPLEEEVWMSLHGFQDGEDDHLLVIFSFYCSLSDFRQVPGGLELRFTSPEHLERGCLLAKRFVANKMPLHWHLGRLEVSSENAIVGSLHGKMSFFRKLRRAFANYFQ
;
A
#
# COMPACT_ATOMS: atom_id res chain seq x y z
N MET A 1 -51.96 -38.96 -37.59
CA MET A 1 -51.79 -37.61 -37.01
C MET A 1 -50.90 -36.85 -38.01
N SER A 2 -51.50 -36.23 -39.02
CA SER A 2 -51.96 -34.81 -39.06
C SER A 2 -50.75 -33.87 -39.23
N VAL A 3 -50.35 -33.59 -40.48
CA VAL A 3 -50.61 -32.40 -41.35
C VAL A 3 -49.86 -31.11 -40.98
N SER A 4 -49.29 -30.52 -42.02
CA SER A 4 -48.53 -29.27 -42.16
C SER A 4 -49.24 -28.00 -41.64
N LEU A 5 -48.43 -26.95 -41.38
CA LEU A 5 -48.74 -25.51 -41.55
C LEU A 5 -47.38 -24.80 -41.76
N GLU A 6 -47.06 -24.15 -42.89
CA GLU A 6 -47.56 -22.84 -43.40
C GLU A 6 -47.30 -21.70 -42.39
N GLY A 7 -46.82 -20.50 -42.72
CA GLY A 7 -46.68 -19.74 -43.98
C GLY A 7 -45.60 -18.63 -43.83
N SER A 8 -45.02 -18.10 -44.91
CA SER A 8 -45.52 -16.99 -45.76
C SER A 8 -45.59 -15.65 -44.99
N PHE A 9 -44.73 -14.65 -45.28
CA PHE A 9 -44.92 -13.55 -46.27
C PHE A 9 -46.26 -12.79 -46.00
N ILE A 10 -46.42 -11.46 -45.92
CA ILE A 10 -45.83 -10.23 -46.49
C ILE A 10 -46.41 -9.06 -45.63
N ASN A 11 -45.77 -7.89 -45.53
CA ASN A 11 -46.36 -6.65 -46.08
C ASN A 11 -45.45 -5.43 -45.96
N GLU A 12 -45.17 -4.87 -47.12
CA GLU A 12 -44.72 -3.51 -47.39
C GLU A 12 -45.76 -2.48 -46.93
N SER A 13 -45.32 -1.27 -46.59
CA SER A 13 -45.99 -0.02 -47.01
C SER A 13 -45.05 1.16 -46.82
N SER A 14 -44.77 1.79 -47.95
CA SER A 14 -44.01 3.00 -48.21
C SER A 14 -44.49 4.20 -47.39
N THR A 15 -43.59 5.15 -47.10
CA THR A 15 -43.80 6.57 -47.43
C THR A 15 -42.43 7.26 -47.51
N ASP A 16 -42.33 8.09 -48.52
CA ASP A 16 -41.19 8.78 -49.10
C ASP A 16 -40.88 10.11 -48.35
N GLU A 17 -39.80 10.75 -48.78
CA GLU A 17 -39.47 12.19 -48.64
C GLU A 17 -38.52 12.68 -47.51
N GLN A 18 -37.28 12.95 -47.98
CA GLN A 18 -36.46 14.17 -47.79
C GLN A 18 -35.56 14.36 -46.55
N GLN A 19 -34.24 14.42 -46.83
CA GLN A 19 -33.13 15.14 -46.14
C GLN A 19 -33.46 16.64 -45.91
N PRO A 20 -32.69 17.46 -45.14
CA PRO A 20 -31.43 17.21 -44.40
C PRO A 20 -31.30 17.89 -43.01
N GLU A 21 -30.14 17.69 -42.36
CA GLU A 21 -29.47 18.61 -41.39
C GLU A 21 -30.14 18.93 -40.05
N ALA A 22 -29.51 18.49 -38.96
CA ALA A 22 -28.81 19.38 -38.02
C ALA A 22 -28.39 18.57 -36.78
N THR A 23 -27.09 18.51 -36.57
CA THR A 23 -26.45 18.07 -35.33
C THR A 23 -26.90 18.95 -34.17
N GLU A 24 -27.81 18.46 -33.34
CA GLU A 24 -28.02 18.95 -31.98
C GLU A 24 -28.14 17.75 -31.03
N ASN A 25 -27.00 17.12 -30.74
CA ASN A 25 -26.89 16.27 -29.56
C ASN A 25 -26.81 17.20 -28.34
N LEU A 26 -27.98 17.45 -27.75
CA LEU A 26 -28.14 17.97 -26.40
C LEU A 26 -27.78 16.85 -25.41
N ASP A 27 -26.49 16.64 -25.18
CA ASP A 27 -26.01 16.00 -23.94
C ASP A 27 -25.50 17.10 -23.02
N ALA A 28 -26.46 17.78 -22.40
CA ALA A 28 -26.21 18.66 -21.28
C ALA A 28 -25.99 17.80 -20.02
N VAL A 29 -24.75 17.34 -19.81
CA VAL A 29 -24.18 17.20 -18.46
C VAL A 29 -22.66 17.43 -18.56
N ASP A 30 -22.26 18.67 -18.84
CA ASP A 30 -20.90 19.10 -18.55
C ASP A 30 -20.80 19.24 -17.02
N VAL A 31 -20.51 18.12 -16.34
CA VAL A 31 -20.04 18.18 -14.96
C VAL A 31 -18.61 18.70 -15.04
N ASP A 32 -18.49 20.00 -14.86
CA ASP A 32 -17.24 20.71 -14.68
C ASP A 32 -16.55 20.21 -13.40
N VAL A 33 -15.78 19.12 -13.51
CA VAL A 33 -14.95 18.57 -12.43
C VAL A 33 -13.57 19.24 -12.48
N GLU A 34 -13.53 20.57 -12.38
CA GLU A 34 -12.32 21.29 -12.00
C GLU A 34 -12.13 21.21 -10.47
N GLN A 35 -11.80 20.00 -10.00
CA GLN A 35 -11.12 19.81 -8.73
C GLN A 35 -9.94 18.86 -8.92
N ALA A 36 -9.01 19.24 -9.80
CA ALA A 36 -7.63 18.82 -9.64
C ALA A 36 -7.07 19.61 -8.46
N GLN A 37 -7.35 19.13 -7.23
CA GLN A 37 -6.47 19.42 -6.12
C GLN A 37 -5.07 19.05 -6.60
N ILE A 38 -4.18 20.04 -6.64
CA ILE A 38 -2.75 19.80 -6.68
C ILE A 38 -2.49 19.05 -5.38
N THR A 39 -2.62 17.72 -5.41
CA THR A 39 -2.04 16.87 -4.40
C THR A 39 -0.56 17.19 -4.54
N GLU A 40 -0.05 17.98 -3.61
CA GLU A 40 1.37 18.10 -3.37
C GLU A 40 1.97 16.71 -3.54
N PRO A 41 3.12 16.54 -4.21
CA PRO A 41 3.70 15.21 -4.38
C PRO A 41 3.78 14.64 -2.98
N LEU A 42 2.92 13.65 -2.71
CA LEU A 42 2.85 12.96 -1.44
C LEU A 42 4.28 12.44 -1.32
N GLU A 43 5.11 13.08 -0.48
CA GLU A 43 6.46 12.60 -0.22
C GLU A 43 6.23 11.15 0.18
N GLU A 44 6.53 10.22 -0.74
CA GLU A 44 5.95 8.88 -0.72
C GLU A 44 6.15 8.35 0.69
N GLU A 45 5.05 8.16 1.41
CA GLU A 45 5.12 8.05 2.86
C GLU A 45 5.80 6.72 3.18
N VAL A 46 7.12 6.76 3.31
CA VAL A 46 8.00 5.61 3.53
C VAL A 46 7.94 5.16 4.99
N TRP A 47 6.78 5.26 5.62
CA TRP A 47 6.53 4.83 6.98
C TRP A 47 5.73 3.53 7.00
N MET A 48 6.08 2.66 7.94
CA MET A 48 5.30 1.49 8.29
C MET A 48 5.25 1.37 9.81
N SER A 49 4.08 1.06 10.33
CA SER A 49 3.89 0.81 11.76
C SER A 49 3.63 -0.66 12.01
N LEU A 50 4.28 -1.18 13.04
CA LEU A 50 4.15 -2.54 13.55
C LEU A 50 3.52 -2.48 14.94
N HIS A 51 2.57 -3.35 15.25
CA HIS A 51 1.92 -3.42 16.56
C HIS A 51 1.36 -4.82 16.84
N GLY A 52 0.91 -5.07 18.07
CA GLY A 52 0.31 -6.35 18.47
C GLY A 52 1.28 -7.54 18.56
N PHE A 53 2.59 -7.26 18.59
CA PHE A 53 3.64 -8.23 18.89
C PHE A 53 3.88 -8.36 20.40
N GLN A 54 4.59 -9.39 20.85
CA GLN A 54 4.82 -9.62 22.28
C GLN A 54 5.77 -8.58 22.86
N ASP A 55 5.59 -8.24 24.14
CA ASP A 55 6.46 -7.29 24.84
C ASP A 55 7.92 -7.77 24.80
N GLY A 56 8.84 -6.88 24.41
CA GLY A 56 10.26 -7.18 24.24
C GLY A 56 10.67 -7.69 22.85
N GLU A 57 9.74 -7.88 21.92
CA GLU A 57 10.06 -8.23 20.53
C GLU A 57 10.40 -7.00 19.66
N ASP A 58 10.25 -5.79 20.17
CA ASP A 58 10.48 -4.52 19.46
C ASP A 58 11.92 -4.40 18.95
N ASP A 59 12.92 -4.64 19.80
CA ASP A 59 14.33 -4.60 19.40
C ASP A 59 14.66 -5.72 18.40
N HIS A 60 14.03 -6.90 18.54
CA HIS A 60 14.23 -8.03 17.62
C HIS A 60 13.66 -7.73 16.23
N LEU A 61 12.45 -7.19 16.17
CA LEU A 61 11.81 -6.74 14.94
C LEU A 61 12.65 -5.66 14.28
N LEU A 62 13.10 -4.64 15.03
CA LEU A 62 13.97 -3.59 14.50
C LEU A 62 15.26 -4.16 13.89
N VAL A 63 15.91 -5.13 14.55
CA VAL A 63 17.10 -5.80 14.02
C VAL A 63 16.80 -6.53 12.72
N ILE A 64 15.71 -7.30 12.66
CA ILE A 64 15.36 -8.06 11.47
C ILE A 64 15.03 -7.11 10.31
N PHE A 65 14.20 -6.09 10.54
CA PHE A 65 13.85 -5.11 9.52
C PHE A 65 15.08 -4.33 9.03
N SER A 66 15.97 -3.89 9.92
CA SER A 66 17.21 -3.19 9.53
C SER A 66 18.21 -4.08 8.77
N PHE A 67 18.08 -5.41 8.87
CA PHE A 67 18.92 -6.35 8.14
C PHE A 67 18.47 -6.53 6.69
N TYR A 68 17.16 -6.60 6.44
CA TYR A 68 16.59 -6.85 5.12
C TYR A 68 16.17 -5.58 4.38
N CYS A 69 15.93 -4.50 5.11
CA CYS A 69 15.44 -3.23 4.59
C CYS A 69 16.36 -2.10 5.03
N SER A 70 16.58 -1.13 4.14
CA SER A 70 17.31 0.09 4.48
C SER A 70 16.37 1.06 5.17
N LEU A 71 16.65 1.33 6.45
CA LEU A 71 15.87 2.22 7.31
C LEU A 71 16.61 3.55 7.46
N SER A 72 15.87 4.66 7.36
CA SER A 72 16.37 6.00 7.64
C SER A 72 16.20 6.37 9.11
N ASP A 73 15.08 5.96 9.72
CA ASP A 73 14.75 6.29 11.10
C ASP A 73 13.80 5.25 11.73
N PHE A 74 13.65 5.27 13.06
CA PHE A 74 12.64 4.50 13.76
C PHE A 74 12.12 5.21 15.00
N ARG A 75 10.90 4.87 15.42
CA ARG A 75 10.29 5.41 16.63
C ARG A 75 9.56 4.30 17.37
N GLN A 76 9.91 4.10 18.64
CA GLN A 76 9.15 3.25 19.54
C GLN A 76 7.99 4.07 20.10
N VAL A 77 6.77 3.56 19.94
CA VAL A 77 5.54 4.18 20.44
C VAL A 77 4.86 3.24 21.43
N PRO A 78 4.05 3.77 22.36
CA PRO A 78 3.19 2.92 23.18
C PRO A 78 2.38 1.97 22.30
N GLY A 79 2.60 0.67 22.46
CA GLY A 79 1.90 -0.37 21.70
C GLY A 79 2.44 -0.68 20.30
N GLY A 80 3.57 -0.10 19.88
CA GLY A 80 4.11 -0.38 18.55
C GLY A 80 5.50 0.17 18.22
N LEU A 81 5.91 -0.08 16.98
CA LEU A 81 7.18 0.32 16.40
C LEU A 81 6.93 0.93 15.02
N GLU A 82 7.30 2.20 14.84
CA GLU A 82 7.28 2.88 13.54
C GLU A 82 8.66 2.79 12.88
N LEU A 83 8.67 2.44 11.60
CA LEU A 83 9.87 2.30 10.79
C LEU A 83 9.79 3.27 9.60
N ARG A 84 10.82 4.08 9.41
CA ARG A 84 10.98 4.91 8.22
C ARG A 84 12.00 4.26 7.29
N PHE A 85 11.62 4.02 6.05
CA PHE A 85 12.49 3.44 5.02
C PHE A 85 13.25 4.54 4.27
N THR A 86 14.34 4.18 3.62
CA THR A 86 15.10 5.12 2.77
C THR A 86 14.47 5.29 1.39
N SER A 87 13.64 4.35 0.93
CA SER A 87 12.97 4.37 -0.37
C SER A 87 11.74 3.46 -0.39
N PRO A 88 10.81 3.62 -1.35
CA PRO A 88 9.62 2.79 -1.50
C PRO A 88 9.94 1.30 -1.74
N GLU A 89 11.01 0.97 -2.46
CA GLU A 89 11.38 -0.43 -2.70
C GLU A 89 11.74 -1.16 -1.41
N HIS A 90 12.30 -0.44 -0.44
CA HIS A 90 12.59 -0.99 0.89
C HIS A 90 11.32 -1.11 1.74
N LEU A 91 10.35 -0.20 1.58
CA LEU A 91 9.04 -0.32 2.19
C LEU A 91 8.30 -1.57 1.66
N GLU A 92 8.30 -1.81 0.35
CA GLU A 92 7.70 -3.01 -0.25
C GLU A 92 8.30 -4.30 0.32
N ARG A 93 9.63 -4.35 0.46
CA ARG A 93 10.31 -5.47 1.12
C ARG A 93 9.90 -5.61 2.58
N GLY A 94 9.76 -4.49 3.29
CA GLY A 94 9.24 -4.46 4.65
C GLY A 94 7.84 -5.07 4.75
N CYS A 95 6.93 -4.70 3.85
CA CYS A 95 5.58 -5.26 3.75
C CYS A 95 5.61 -6.78 3.50
N LEU A 96 6.47 -7.26 2.60
CA LEU A 96 6.64 -8.70 2.35
C LEU A 96 7.16 -9.44 3.58
N LEU A 97 8.09 -8.82 4.32
CA LEU A 97 8.63 -9.39 5.55
C LEU A 97 7.58 -9.46 6.66
N ALA A 98 6.77 -8.41 6.82
CA ALA A 98 5.64 -8.37 7.75
C ALA A 98 4.61 -9.46 7.42
N LYS A 99 4.23 -9.60 6.14
CA LYS A 99 3.35 -10.70 5.67
C LYS A 99 3.92 -12.07 6.01
N ARG A 100 5.24 -12.26 5.88
CA ARG A 100 5.91 -13.53 6.22
C ARG A 100 5.85 -13.83 7.71
N PHE A 101 5.99 -12.84 8.58
CA PHE A 101 5.81 -13.02 10.03
C PHE A 101 4.40 -13.48 10.38
N VAL A 102 3.38 -12.83 9.81
CA VAL A 102 1.97 -13.20 9.99
C VAL A 102 1.72 -14.63 9.51
N ALA A 103 2.23 -14.99 8.32
CA ALA A 103 2.12 -16.35 7.79
C ALA A 103 2.80 -17.42 8.67
N ASN A 104 3.87 -17.04 9.37
CA ASN A 104 4.59 -17.88 10.32
C ASN A 104 3.95 -17.92 11.72
N LYS A 105 2.71 -17.42 11.88
CA LYS A 105 1.97 -17.39 13.15
C LYS A 105 2.61 -16.50 14.23
N MET A 106 3.45 -15.54 13.84
CA MET A 106 3.87 -14.49 14.77
C MET A 106 2.67 -13.54 14.97
N PRO A 107 2.28 -13.22 16.22
CA PRO A 107 1.28 -12.19 16.47
C PRO A 107 1.89 -10.85 16.06
N LEU A 108 1.51 -10.34 14.88
CA LEU A 108 2.02 -9.09 14.35
C LEU A 108 0.95 -8.46 13.47
N HIS A 109 0.61 -7.21 13.75
CA HIS A 109 -0.21 -6.37 12.89
C HIS A 109 0.66 -5.26 12.30
N TRP A 110 0.35 -4.86 11.07
CA TRP A 110 1.11 -3.82 10.37
C TRP A 110 0.22 -3.02 9.44
N HIS A 111 0.57 -1.76 9.24
CA HIS A 111 -0.02 -0.89 8.24
C HIS A 111 1.01 0.12 7.71
N LEU A 112 0.69 0.73 6.57
CA LEU A 112 1.46 1.86 6.03
C LEU A 112 1.15 3.13 6.82
N GLY A 113 2.11 4.04 6.88
CA GLY A 113 2.01 5.27 7.65
C GLY A 113 2.32 5.07 9.13
N ARG A 114 1.94 6.08 9.92
CA ARG A 114 2.29 6.22 11.33
C ARG A 114 1.14 5.80 12.23
N LEU A 115 1.46 5.40 13.46
CA LEU A 115 0.45 5.05 14.44
C LEU A 115 -0.12 6.36 15.02
N GLU A 116 -1.45 6.52 15.01
CA GLU A 116 -2.09 7.66 15.64
C GLU A 116 -1.96 7.55 17.17
N VAL A 117 -0.84 8.04 17.70
CA VAL A 117 -0.59 8.08 19.14
C VAL A 117 -0.33 9.52 19.54
N SER A 118 -0.97 9.95 20.64
CA SER A 118 -0.69 11.23 21.28
C SER A 118 0.82 11.33 21.54
N SER A 119 1.48 12.28 20.87
CA SER A 119 2.93 12.36 20.65
C SER A 119 3.79 12.45 21.92
N GLU A 120 3.17 12.52 23.10
CA GLU A 120 3.84 12.81 24.38
C GLU A 120 4.70 11.65 24.91
N ASN A 121 4.46 10.41 24.49
CA ASN A 121 5.11 9.21 25.05
C ASN A 121 6.03 8.45 24.09
N ALA A 122 6.40 9.04 22.96
CA ALA A 122 7.20 8.35 21.97
C ALA A 122 8.71 8.45 22.23
N ILE A 123 9.39 7.30 22.18
CA ILE A 123 10.85 7.23 22.21
C ILE A 123 11.33 7.22 20.76
N VAL A 124 11.79 8.37 20.28
CA VAL A 124 12.43 8.48 18.96
C VAL A 124 13.88 7.99 19.09
N GLY A 125 14.25 6.96 18.33
CA GLY A 125 15.60 6.41 18.35
C GLY A 125 16.26 6.58 17.00
N SER A 126 17.50 7.09 16.96
CA SER A 126 18.26 7.12 15.71
C SER A 126 18.98 5.78 15.48
N LEU A 127 18.82 5.20 14.29
CA LEU A 127 19.50 3.96 13.89
C LEU A 127 21.03 4.06 13.94
N HIS A 128 21.59 5.27 13.81
CA HIS A 128 23.04 5.49 13.76
C HIS A 128 23.78 4.94 14.99
N GLY A 129 23.17 4.96 16.18
CA GLY A 129 23.76 4.42 17.41
C GLY A 129 23.65 2.90 17.52
N LYS A 130 22.43 2.35 17.38
CA LYS A 130 22.16 0.91 17.58
C LYS A 130 22.76 0.04 16.46
N MET A 131 22.74 0.47 15.19
CA MET A 131 23.35 -0.30 14.09
C MET A 131 24.86 -0.46 14.20
N SER A 132 25.57 0.51 14.80
CA SER A 132 27.02 0.43 14.98
C SER A 132 27.40 -0.74 15.87
N PHE A 133 26.62 -1.01 16.93
CA PHE A 133 26.80 -2.18 17.79
C PHE A 133 26.57 -3.49 17.04
N PHE A 134 25.47 -3.62 16.28
CA PHE A 134 25.18 -4.84 15.54
C PHE A 134 26.21 -5.13 14.44
N ARG A 135 26.74 -4.11 13.75
CA ARG A 135 27.85 -4.27 12.80
C ARG A 135 29.13 -4.73 13.49
N LYS A 136 29.45 -4.19 14.67
CA LYS A 136 30.60 -4.61 15.47
C LYS A 136 30.42 -6.04 15.98
N LEU A 137 29.24 -6.41 16.46
CA LEU A 137 28.93 -7.76 16.94
C LEU A 137 29.04 -8.79 15.80
N ARG A 138 28.50 -8.48 14.61
CA ARG A 138 28.64 -9.33 13.43
C ARG A 138 30.12 -9.52 13.05
N ARG A 139 30.93 -8.46 13.10
CA ARG A 139 32.38 -8.54 12.83
C ARG A 139 33.12 -9.35 13.90
N ALA A 140 32.74 -9.22 15.17
CA ALA A 140 33.30 -10.00 16.26
C ALA A 140 33.01 -11.50 16.10
N PHE A 141 31.77 -11.86 15.74
CA PHE A 141 31.40 -13.24 15.44
C PHE A 141 32.15 -13.80 14.24
N ALA A 142 32.27 -13.04 13.15
CA ALA A 142 33.00 -13.47 11.96
C ALA A 142 34.48 -13.78 12.25
N ASN A 143 35.12 -13.01 13.13
CA ASN A 143 36.51 -13.24 13.53
C ASN A 143 36.68 -14.42 14.51
N TYR A 144 35.63 -14.81 15.24
CA TYR A 144 35.71 -15.89 16.25
C TYR A 144 35.64 -17.29 15.64
N PHE A 145 35.04 -17.43 14.45
CA PHE A 145 34.85 -18.71 13.75
C PHE A 145 35.81 -18.88 12.54
N GLN A 146 36.91 -18.12 12.49
CA GLN A 146 38.04 -18.34 11.57
C GLN A 146 39.15 -19.11 12.28
#